data_AF-A0A537NAB0-F1
#
_entry.id   AF-A0A537NAB0-F1
#
_cell.length_a   1.000
_cell.length_b   1.000
_cell.length_c   1.000
_cell.angle_alpha   90.00
_cell.angle_beta   90.00
_cell.angle_gamma   90.00
#
_symmetry.space_group_name_H-M   'P 1'
#
loop_
_entity.id
_entity.type
_entity.pdbx_description
1 polymer ?
#
loop_
_entity_poly.entity_id
_entity_poly.type
_entity_poly.pdbx_seq_one_letter_code
_entity_poly.pdbx_strand_id
1 'polypeptide(L)' 'MDSFVFAAVLFAAACHAGWNAAIKGGFDTVSTTSLIAIGAGVVALVLLPFAGLPLAPAWPWAIASVIIHLLY' A
#
# COMPACT_ATOMS: atom_id res chain seq x y z
N MET A 1 -7.03 2.12 25.30
CA MET A 1 -6.87 2.56 23.90
C MET A 1 -8.02 3.48 23.59
N ASP A 2 -7.77 4.59 22.93
CA ASP A 2 -8.83 5.46 22.43
C ASP A 2 -9.66 4.71 21.36
N SER A 3 -10.98 4.96 21.29
CA SER A 3 -11.89 4.26 20.37
C SER A 3 -11.49 4.44 18.91
N PHE A 4 -10.93 5.60 18.54
CA PHE A 4 -10.42 5.86 17.20
C PHE A 4 -9.22 4.96 16.88
N VAL A 5 -8.25 4.87 17.81
CA VAL A 5 -7.07 4.02 17.66
C VAL A 5 -7.48 2.55 17.54
N PHE A 6 -8.45 2.11 18.34
CA PHE A 6 -8.97 0.74 18.26
C PHE A 6 -9.58 0.42 16.89
N ALA A 7 -10.43 1.32 16.36
CA ALA A 7 -11.01 1.16 15.03
C ALA A 7 -9.96 1.16 13.92
N ALA A 8 -8.97 2.05 13.99
CA ALA A 8 -7.87 2.12 13.02
C ALA A 8 -7.06 0.83 12.97
N VAL A 9 -6.77 0.22 14.14
CA VAL A 9 -6.05 -1.05 14.23
C VAL A 9 -6.89 -2.20 13.64
N LEU A 10 -8.20 -2.27 13.95
CA LEU A 10 -9.08 -3.28 13.37
C LEU A 10 -9.19 -3.15 11.85
N PHE A 11 -9.27 -1.93 11.34
CA PHE A 11 -9.28 -1.68 9.89
C PHE A 11 -7.97 -2.13 9.24
N ALA A 12 -6.82 -1.80 9.84
CA ALA A 12 -5.52 -2.27 9.36
C ALA A 12 -5.44 -3.82 9.34
N ALA A 13 -5.96 -4.48 10.37
CA ALA A 13 -6.04 -5.94 10.42
C ALA A 13 -6.94 -6.53 9.31
N ALA A 14 -8.08 -5.89 9.04
CA ALA A 14 -8.97 -6.30 7.95
C ALA A 14 -8.32 -6.13 6.57
N CYS A 15 -7.63 -5.01 6.31
CA CYS A 15 -6.87 -4.79 5.08
C CYS A 15 -5.77 -5.85 4.89
N HIS A 16 -5.06 -6.21 5.96
CA HIS A 16 -4.03 -7.24 5.92
C HIS A 16 -4.63 -8.63 5.62
N ALA A 17 -5.77 -8.96 6.25
CA ALA A 17 -6.49 -10.19 5.95
C ALA A 17 -6.98 -10.23 4.49
N GLY A 18 -7.48 -9.10 3.96
CA GLY A 18 -7.90 -8.96 2.57
C GLY A 18 -6.77 -9.19 1.57
N TRP A 19 -5.57 -8.64 1.84
CA TRP A 19 -4.37 -8.89 1.04
C TRP A 19 -4.01 -10.38 1.00
N ASN A 20 -3.98 -11.04 2.16
CA ASN A 20 -3.71 -12.48 2.27
C ASN A 20 -4.75 -13.32 1.54
N ALA A 21 -6.03 -12.95 1.61
CA ALA A 21 -7.11 -13.64 0.91
C ALA A 21 -6.96 -13.50 -0.61
N ALA A 22 -6.63 -12.31 -1.11
CA ALA A 22 -6.43 -12.06 -2.53
C ALA A 22 -5.30 -12.93 -3.12
N ILE A 23 -4.15 -13.00 -2.44
CA ILE A 23 -3.01 -13.80 -2.89
C ILE A 23 -3.31 -15.29 -2.86
N LYS A 24 -4.02 -15.78 -1.86
CA LYS A 24 -4.36 -17.20 -1.71
C LYS A 24 -5.55 -17.66 -2.58
N GLY A 25 -6.15 -16.74 -3.35
CA GLY A 25 -7.33 -17.00 -4.17
C GLY A 25 -7.10 -17.86 -5.43
N GLY A 26 -5.87 -18.30 -5.70
CA GLY A 26 -5.55 -19.21 -6.81
C GLY A 26 -5.24 -18.54 -8.16
N PHE A 27 -5.12 -17.21 -8.19
CA PHE A 27 -4.65 -16.46 -9.36
C PHE A 27 -3.12 -16.43 -9.43
N ASP A 28 -2.58 -15.97 -10.56
CA ASP A 28 -1.14 -15.68 -10.67
C ASP A 28 -0.74 -14.62 -9.62
N THR A 29 0.23 -14.98 -8.79
CA THR A 29 0.67 -14.16 -7.65
C THR A 29 1.23 -12.82 -8.12
N VAL A 30 2.00 -12.82 -9.21
CA VAL A 30 2.62 -11.60 -9.75
C VAL A 30 1.56 -10.64 -10.26
N SER A 31 0.58 -11.13 -11.02
CA SER A 31 -0.54 -10.32 -11.50
C SER A 31 -1.38 -9.78 -10.35
N THR A 32 -1.65 -10.61 -9.33
CA THR A 32 -2.46 -10.23 -8.17
C THR A 32 -1.78 -9.15 -7.33
N THR A 33 -0.48 -9.31 -7.02
CA THR A 33 0.28 -8.29 -6.27
C THR A 33 0.47 -7.01 -7.08
N SER A 34 0.65 -7.12 -8.40
CA SER A 34 0.70 -5.95 -9.30
C SER A 34 -0.61 -5.15 -9.28
N LEU A 35 -1.76 -5.84 -9.33
CA LEU A 35 -3.07 -5.18 -9.28
C LEU A 35 -3.30 -4.49 -7.94
N ILE A 36 -2.89 -5.12 -6.84
CA ILE A 36 -2.95 -4.51 -5.50
C ILE A 36 -2.08 -3.25 -5.46
N ALA A 37 -0.84 -3.30 -5.97
CA ALA A 37 0.07 -2.16 -5.97
C ALA A 37 -0.47 -1.00 -6.83
N ILE A 38 -1.03 -1.28 -8.01
CA ILE A 38 -1.69 -0.29 -8.86
C ILE A 38 -2.88 0.34 -8.12
N GLY A 39 -3.74 -0.48 -7.51
CA GLY A 39 -4.87 0.00 -6.72
C GLY A 39 -4.44 0.93 -5.57
N ALA A 40 -3.39 0.56 -4.84
CA ALA A 40 -2.81 1.42 -3.80
C ALA A 40 -2.25 2.73 -4.38
N GLY A 41 -1.62 2.68 -5.56
CA GLY A 41 -1.15 3.85 -6.29
C GLY A 41 -2.29 4.80 -6.69
N VAL A 42 -3.43 4.28 -7.17
CA VAL A 42 -4.62 5.08 -7.48
C VAL A 42 -5.15 5.78 -6.23
N VAL A 43 -5.26 5.06 -5.10
CA VAL A 43 -5.69 5.66 -3.83
C VAL A 43 -4.71 6.76 -3.39
N ALA A 44 -3.40 6.51 -3.49
CA ALA A 44 -2.38 7.50 -3.15
C ALA A 44 -2.48 8.75 -4.04
N LEU A 45 -2.71 8.58 -5.35
CA LEU A 45 -2.90 9.71 -6.28
C LEU A 45 -4.13 10.54 -5.94
N VAL A 46 -5.25 9.90 -5.57
CA VAL A 46 -6.47 10.60 -5.14
C VAL A 46 -6.25 11.38 -3.84
N LEU A 47 -5.44 10.84 -2.93
CA LEU A 47 -5.13 11.49 -1.65
C LEU A 47 -4.00 12.53 -1.74
N LEU A 48 -3.21 12.52 -2.82
CA LEU A 48 -2.05 13.39 -3.02
C LEU A 48 -2.36 14.90 -2.88
N PRO A 49 -3.49 15.44 -3.40
CA PRO A 49 -3.82 16.86 -3.23
C PRO A 49 -4.06 17.27 -1.77
N PHE A 50 -4.43 16.32 -0.91
CA PHE A 50 -4.69 16.56 0.52
C PHE A 50 -3.44 16.39 1.38
N ALA A 51 -2.56 15.45 1.01
CA ALA A 51 -1.33 15.16 1.74
C ALA A 51 -0.14 16.03 1.31
N GLY A 52 -0.15 16.56 0.08
CA GLY A 52 0.97 17.25 -0.54
C GLY A 52 2.01 16.31 -1.15
N LEU A 53 2.92 16.88 -1.94
CA LEU A 53 4.04 16.13 -2.51
C LEU A 53 5.12 15.84 -1.44
N PRO A 54 5.86 14.72 -1.57
CA PRO A 54 7.02 14.46 -0.74
C PRO A 54 8.04 15.60 -0.83
N LEU A 55 8.68 15.92 0.30
CA LEU A 55 9.80 16.86 0.34
C LEU A 55 10.89 16.40 -0.64
N ALA A 56 11.57 17.36 -1.30
CA ALA A 56 12.62 17.06 -2.28
C ALA A 56 13.67 16.02 -1.79
N PRO A 57 14.15 16.06 -0.53
CA PRO A 57 15.10 15.07 -0.02
C PRO A 57 14.54 13.64 0.16
N ALA A 58 13.22 13.45 0.13
CA ALA A 58 12.58 12.14 0.30
C ALA A 58 12.55 11.31 -0.99
N TRP A 59 12.64 11.94 -2.16
CA TRP A 59 12.53 11.27 -3.45
C TRP A 59 13.59 10.18 -3.71
N PRO A 60 14.88 10.38 -3.37
CA PRO A 60 15.87 9.30 -3.50
C PRO A 60 15.47 8.04 -2.74
N TRP A 61 14.89 8.19 -1.54
CA TRP A 61 14.44 7.06 -0.71
C TRP A 61 13.19 6.38 -1.26
N ALA A 62 12.23 7.15 -1.78
CA ALA A 62 11.05 6.60 -2.44
C ALA A 62 11.45 5.78 -3.68
N ILE A 63 12.35 6.31 -4.51
CA ILE A 63 12.86 5.62 -5.71
C ILE A 63 13.63 4.36 -5.32
N ALA A 64 14.52 4.45 -4.32
CA ALA A 64 15.27 3.29 -3.82
C ALA A 64 14.33 2.19 -3.31
N SER A 65 13.28 2.56 -2.57
CA SER A 65 12.26 1.62 -2.11
C SER A 65 11.58 0.89 -3.25
N VAL A 66 11.23 1.59 -4.34
CA VAL A 66 10.62 0.97 -5.53
C VAL A 66 11.59 -0.01 -6.19
N ILE A 67 12.85 0.39 -6.39
CA ILE A 67 13.88 -0.46 -7.01
C ILE A 67 14.07 -1.75 -6.20
N ILE A 68 14.22 -1.63 -4.88
CA ILE A 68 14.39 -2.79 -4.00
C ILE A 68 13.18 -3.72 -4.08
N HIS A 69 11.97 -3.16 -4.09
CA HIS A 69 10.73 -3.95 -4.12
C HIS A 69 10.50 -4.68 -5.45
N LEU A 70 11.05 -4.18 -6.56
CA LEU A 70 10.93 -4.80 -7.87
C LEU A 70 12.01 -5.86 -8.16
N LEU A 71 13.18 -5.74 -7.52
CA LEU A 71 14.34 -6.62 -7.79
C LEU A 71 14.50 -7.76 -6.77
N TYR A 72 13.85 -7.67 -5.61
CA TYR A 72 13.80 -8.72 -4.59
C TYR A 72 12.69 -9.74 -4.91
#